data_AF-A0A2U1KAL8-F1
#
_entry.id   AF-A0A2U1KAL8-F1
#
_cell.length_a   1.000
_cell.length_b   1.000
_cell.length_c   1.000
_cell.angle_alpha   90.00
_cell.angle_beta   90.00
_cell.angle_gamma   90.00
#
_symmetry.space_group_name_H-M   'P 1'
#
loop_
_entity.id
_entity.type
_entity.pdbx_description
1 polymer ?
#
loop_
_entity_poly.entity_id
_entity_poly.type
_entity_poly.pdbx_seq_one_letter_code
_entity_poly.pdbx_strand_id
1 'polypeptide(L)'
;MVKLWCIVLWVLLALLESVMLVNGGLTSTFVRKDEKAIDMPLDSDVFDAPSGYNAPQQVHITQGDRVGKAMIVSWAMHNGGRDTRSTDRSHSVIPLPRFGHARSPDKNLQHSVEN
;
A
#
# COMPACT_ATOMS: atom_id res chain seq x y z
N MET A 1 29.54 -31.56 -44.06
CA MET A 1 28.29 -30.96 -44.56
C MET A 1 27.06 -31.40 -43.76
N VAL A 2 26.79 -32.70 -43.63
CA VAL A 2 25.58 -33.22 -42.95
C VAL A 2 25.49 -32.85 -41.45
N LYS A 3 26.61 -32.91 -40.72
CA LYS A 3 26.66 -32.61 -39.27
C LYS A 3 26.24 -31.17 -38.93
N LEU A 4 26.61 -30.21 -39.77
CA LEU A 4 26.26 -28.79 -39.58
C LEU A 4 24.76 -28.57 -39.79
N TRP A 5 24.18 -29.24 -40.78
CA TRP A 5 22.73 -29.21 -41.04
C TRP A 5 21.93 -29.83 -39.90
N CYS A 6 22.40 -30.92 -39.30
CA CYS A 6 21.76 -31.51 -38.12
C CYS A 6 21.76 -30.55 -36.92
N ILE A 7 22.86 -29.84 -36.68
CA ILE A 7 22.94 -28.85 -35.58
C ILE A 7 21.98 -27.69 -35.83
N VAL A 8 21.91 -27.17 -37.06
CA VAL A 8 20.97 -26.09 -37.42
C VAL A 8 19.52 -26.52 -37.21
N LEU A 9 19.15 -27.75 -37.61
CA LEU A 9 17.81 -28.28 -37.41
C LEU A 9 17.46 -28.45 -35.93
N TRP A 10 18.40 -28.91 -35.11
CA TRP A 10 18.21 -29.04 -33.66
C TRP A 10 18.01 -27.69 -32.97
N VAL A 11 18.81 -26.69 -33.34
CA VAL A 11 18.69 -25.33 -32.80
C VAL A 11 17.36 -24.70 -33.20
N LEU A 12 16.93 -24.88 -34.45
CA LEU A 12 15.65 -24.38 -34.93
C LEU A 12 14.47 -25.02 -34.17
N LEU A 13 14.53 -26.33 -33.96
CA LEU A 13 13.49 -27.05 -33.23
C LEU A 13 13.40 -26.60 -31.76
N ALA A 14 14.53 -26.41 -31.09
CA ALA A 14 14.58 -25.91 -29.72
C ALA A 14 14.02 -24.48 -29.58
N LEU A 15 14.26 -23.61 -30.57
CA LEU A 15 13.71 -22.26 -30.60
C LEU A 15 12.18 -22.27 -30.75
N LEU A 16 11.62 -23.16 -31.57
CA LEU A 16 10.17 -23.27 -31.76
C LEU A 16 9.44 -23.68 -30.47
N GLU A 17 10.00 -24.61 -29.69
CA GLU A 17 9.42 -25.03 -28.41
C GLU A 17 9.41 -23.90 -27.37
N SER A 18 10.43 -23.02 -27.38
CA SER A 18 10.52 -21.90 -26.44
C SER A 18 9.39 -20.87 -26.57
N VAL A 19 8.77 -20.77 -27.76
CA VAL A 19 7.65 -19.85 -28.01
C VAL A 19 6.36 -20.32 -27.33
N MET A 20 6.21 -21.63 -27.12
CA MET A 20 5.01 -22.23 -26.52
C MET A 20 5.05 -22.26 -24.98
N LEU A 21 6.20 -21.95 -24.37
CA LEU A 21 6.38 -21.94 -22.90
C LEU A 21 5.94 -20.63 -22.24
N VAL A 22 5.45 -19.66 -23.02
CA VAL A 22 4.90 -18.42 -22.46
C VAL A 22 3.44 -18.68 -22.05
N ASN A 23 3.17 -18.67 -20.75
CA ASN A 23 1.81 -18.54 -20.20
C ASN A 23 1.27 -17.14 -20.52
N GLY A 24 0.92 -16.92 -21.78
CA GLY A 24 0.40 -15.65 -22.29
C GLY A 24 -1.10 -15.55 -22.07
N GLY A 25 -1.51 -14.80 -21.05
CA GLY A 25 -2.82 -14.14 -21.07
C GLY A 25 -4.01 -14.91 -20.47
N LEU A 26 -3.80 -15.81 -19.52
CA LEU A 26 -4.90 -16.25 -18.64
C LEU A 26 -5.25 -15.12 -17.67
N THR A 27 -6.08 -14.17 -18.12
CA THR A 27 -6.75 -13.22 -17.24
C THR A 27 -8.04 -13.85 -16.72
N SER A 28 -8.42 -13.49 -15.49
CA SER A 28 -9.69 -13.95 -14.91
C SER A 28 -10.86 -13.48 -15.78
N THR A 29 -11.83 -14.36 -16.04
CA THR A 29 -13.11 -14.03 -16.72
C THR A 29 -14.01 -13.13 -15.88
N PHE A 30 -13.54 -12.69 -14.71
CA PHE A 30 -14.25 -11.81 -13.80
C PHE A 30 -14.51 -10.45 -14.43
N VAL A 31 -15.74 -10.27 -14.91
CA VAL A 31 -16.32 -8.97 -15.23
C VAL A 31 -17.06 -8.48 -13.99
N ARG A 32 -16.67 -7.30 -13.47
CA ARG A 32 -17.45 -6.64 -12.41
C ARG A 32 -18.85 -6.37 -12.98
N LYS A 33 -19.90 -6.82 -12.29
CA LYS A 33 -21.27 -6.49 -12.69
C LYS A 33 -21.40 -4.95 -12.73
N ASP A 34 -22.08 -4.42 -13.74
CA ASP A 34 -22.39 -2.99 -13.89
C ASP A 34 -23.45 -2.53 -12.86
N GLU A 35 -23.29 -2.95 -11.61
CA GLU A 35 -24.01 -2.34 -10.51
C GLU A 35 -23.47 -0.91 -10.40
N LYS A 36 -24.37 0.07 -10.52
CA LYS A 36 -24.02 1.48 -10.45
C LYS A 36 -23.21 1.69 -9.18
N ALA A 37 -21.93 2.05 -9.31
CA ALA A 37 -21.15 2.54 -8.18
C ALA A 37 -21.78 3.86 -7.75
N ILE A 38 -22.72 3.79 -6.80
CA ILE A 38 -23.32 4.96 -6.18
C ILE A 38 -22.26 5.50 -5.22
N ASP A 39 -21.91 6.77 -5.37
CA ASP A 39 -21.03 7.44 -4.44
C ASP A 39 -21.60 7.34 -3.03
N MET A 40 -20.72 7.09 -2.06
CA MET A 40 -21.12 7.06 -0.67
C MET A 40 -21.68 8.44 -0.29
N PRO A 41 -22.85 8.51 0.36
CA PRO A 41 -23.48 9.78 0.67
C PRO A 41 -22.68 10.49 1.76
N LEU A 42 -22.65 11.83 1.74
CA LEU A 42 -21.77 12.63 2.62
C LEU A 42 -22.14 12.57 4.11
N ASP A 43 -23.35 12.13 4.41
CA ASP A 43 -23.87 11.86 5.76
C ASP A 43 -23.56 10.44 6.22
N SER A 44 -22.75 9.68 5.47
CA SER A 44 -22.26 8.38 5.94
C SER A 44 -21.27 8.57 7.09
N ASP A 45 -21.27 7.58 7.98
CA ASP A 45 -20.33 7.43 9.10
C ASP A 45 -18.85 7.49 8.67
N VAL A 46 -18.54 7.05 7.45
CA VAL A 46 -17.17 7.08 6.90
C VAL A 46 -16.66 8.51 6.67
N PHE A 47 -17.56 9.48 6.48
CA PHE A 47 -17.18 10.89 6.30
C PHE A 47 -17.31 11.73 7.57
N ASP A 48 -17.73 11.14 8.69
CA ASP A 48 -17.85 11.84 9.96
C ASP A 48 -16.50 12.43 10.38
N ALA A 49 -16.54 13.71 10.76
CA ALA A 49 -15.36 14.40 11.24
C ALA A 49 -14.97 13.89 12.63
N PRO A 50 -13.66 13.76 12.92
CA PRO A 50 -13.21 13.38 14.25
C PRO A 50 -13.62 14.44 15.27
N SER A 51 -14.14 14.00 16.42
CA SER A 51 -14.56 14.88 17.49
C SER A 51 -13.37 15.64 18.09
N GLY A 52 -13.48 16.96 18.21
CA GLY A 52 -12.49 17.81 18.87
C GLY A 52 -12.10 19.03 18.03
N TYR A 53 -11.74 20.13 18.70
CA TYR A 53 -11.25 21.32 18.02
C TYR A 53 -9.88 21.03 17.39
N ASN A 54 -9.74 21.33 16.09
CA ASN A 54 -8.51 21.09 15.33
C ASN A 54 -8.06 19.61 15.35
N ALA A 55 -9.01 18.68 15.50
CA ALA A 55 -8.70 17.26 15.49
C ALA A 55 -8.12 16.84 14.12
N PRO A 56 -7.07 15.99 14.09
CA PRO A 56 -6.47 15.54 12.85
C PRO A 56 -7.42 14.64 12.08
N GLN A 57 -7.66 14.99 10.81
CA GLN A 57 -8.45 14.24 9.86
C GLN A 57 -7.57 13.84 8.65
N GLN A 58 -8.01 12.84 7.89
CA GLN A 58 -7.33 12.39 6.66
C GLN A 58 -5.87 11.97 6.91
N VAL A 59 -5.64 11.34 8.06
CA VAL A 59 -4.33 10.82 8.43
C VAL A 59 -3.98 9.70 7.47
N HIS A 60 -2.85 9.84 6.77
CA HIS A 60 -2.30 8.79 5.94
C HIS A 60 -0.80 8.65 6.18
N ILE A 61 -0.33 7.42 5.99
CA ILE A 61 1.04 7.02 6.25
C ILE A 61 1.61 6.43 4.97
N THR A 62 2.79 6.89 4.57
CA THR A 62 3.50 6.37 3.41
C THR A 62 4.93 6.00 3.77
N GLN A 63 5.54 5.19 2.93
CA GLN A 63 6.96 4.86 3.04
C GLN A 63 7.80 6.13 2.85
N GLY A 64 8.70 6.40 3.81
CA GLY A 64 9.49 7.64 3.87
C GLY A 64 10.90 7.53 3.28
N ASP A 65 11.39 6.33 2.99
CA ASP A 65 12.72 6.10 2.42
C ASP A 65 12.72 4.89 1.47
N ARG A 66 13.79 4.70 0.70
CA ARG A 66 13.87 3.58 -0.27
C ARG A 66 13.99 2.19 0.38
N VAL A 67 14.40 2.12 1.64
CA VAL A 67 14.75 0.86 2.33
C VAL A 67 13.68 0.47 3.36
N GLY A 68 12.61 1.26 3.53
CA GLY A 68 11.53 0.99 4.48
C GLY A 68 11.93 1.21 5.94
N LYS A 69 12.90 2.09 6.20
CA LYS A 69 13.37 2.49 7.54
C LYS A 69 12.83 3.83 8.00
N ALA A 70 12.03 4.52 7.21
CA ALA A 70 11.33 5.74 7.63
C ALA A 70 9.89 5.74 7.14
N MET A 71 9.03 6.48 7.84
CA MET A 71 7.63 6.68 7.50
C MET A 71 7.33 8.17 7.42
N ILE A 72 6.51 8.56 6.46
CA ILE A 72 5.91 9.89 6.39
C ILE A 72 4.50 9.77 6.96
N VAL A 73 4.20 10.56 7.98
CA VAL A 73 2.85 10.69 8.56
C VAL A 73 2.31 12.06 8.16
N SER A 74 1.18 12.10 7.47
CA SER A 74 0.54 13.34 7.00
C SER A 74 -0.88 13.43 7.51
N TRP A 75 -1.32 14.63 7.90
CA TRP A 75 -2.68 14.87 8.35
C TRP A 75 -3.15 16.28 7.97
N ALA A 76 -4.47 16.46 7.96
CA ALA A 76 -5.12 17.75 7.80
C ALA A 76 -5.86 18.09 9.10
N MET A 77 -5.97 19.38 9.42
CA MET A 77 -6.82 19.84 10.51
C MET A 77 -7.83 20.83 9.96
N HIS A 78 -9.06 20.79 10.49
CA HIS A 78 -10.11 21.73 10.12
C HIS A 78 -10.25 22.80 11.21
N ASN A 79 -10.04 24.05 10.83
CA ASN A 79 -10.37 25.21 11.66
C ASN A 79 -11.78 25.68 11.27
N GLY A 80 -12.74 25.53 12.18
CA GLY A 80 -14.14 25.97 12.03
C GLY A 80 -14.35 27.49 12.08
N GLY A 81 -13.39 28.27 11.58
CA GLY A 81 -13.49 29.73 11.44
C GLY A 81 -14.32 30.12 10.21
N ARG A 82 -15.06 31.22 10.33
CA ARG A 82 -16.11 31.72 9.41
C ARG A 82 -15.69 32.02 7.96
N ASP A 83 -14.43 31.75 7.59
CA ASP A 83 -13.89 31.78 6.23
C ASP A 83 -13.29 30.39 5.91
N THR A 84 -14.14 29.47 5.43
CA THR A 84 -13.81 28.07 5.24
C THR A 84 -12.96 27.83 3.98
N ARG A 85 -11.66 28.13 4.02
CA ARG A 85 -10.68 27.52 3.09
C ARG A 85 -9.23 27.56 3.55
N SER A 86 -8.95 27.35 4.84
CA SER A 86 -7.59 27.05 5.29
C SER A 86 -7.54 25.65 5.92
N THR A 87 -7.44 24.61 5.09
CA THR A 87 -6.99 23.29 5.56
C THR A 87 -5.47 23.38 5.74
N ASP A 88 -5.01 23.45 6.99
CA ASP A 88 -3.58 23.38 7.28
C ASP A 88 -3.13 21.91 7.15
N ARG A 89 -2.16 21.66 6.26
CA ARG A 89 -1.64 20.32 5.98
C ARG A 89 -0.26 20.20 6.60
N SER A 90 -0.14 19.29 7.57
CA SER A 90 1.11 19.03 8.28
C SER A 90 1.61 17.61 8.00
N HIS A 91 2.93 17.43 8.00
CA HIS A 91 3.56 16.12 7.86
C HIS A 91 4.80 15.99 8.74
N SER A 92 5.10 14.77 9.19
CA SER A 92 6.30 14.43 9.95
C SER A 92 6.98 13.19 9.37
N VAL A 93 8.31 13.13 9.46
CA VAL A 93 9.11 11.96 9.06
C VAL A 93 9.60 11.25 10.32
N ILE A 94 9.19 10.00 10.49
CA ILE A 94 9.51 9.18 11.66
C ILE A 94 10.44 8.04 11.25
N PRO A 95 11.67 7.97 11.77
CA PRO A 95 12.54 6.81 11.59
C PRO A 95 11.95 5.57 12.28
N LEU A 96 11.90 4.44 11.58
CA LEU A 96 11.54 3.15 12.14
C LEU A 96 12.74 2.55 12.88
N PRO A 97 12.55 1.99 14.09
CA PRO A 97 13.58 1.17 14.72
C PRO A 97 13.90 -0.02 13.82
N ARG A 98 15.18 -0.38 13.70
CA ARG A 98 15.53 -1.64 13.03
C ARG A 98 14.92 -2.77 13.85
N PHE A 99 13.92 -3.46 13.29
CA PHE A 99 13.43 -4.73 13.82
C PHE A 99 14.50 -5.83 13.60
N GLY A 100 15.60 -5.72 14.32
CA GLY A 100 16.60 -6.75 14.50
C GLY A 100 16.68 -7.05 15.99
N HIS A 101 16.30 -8.28 16.37
CA HIS A 101 16.13 -8.73 17.75
C HIS A 101 14.97 -8.05 18.49
N ALA A 102 13.76 -8.63 18.35
CA ALA A 102 12.71 -8.42 19.34
C ALA A 102 13.26 -8.88 20.70
N ARG A 103 13.70 -7.95 21.54
CA ARG A 103 13.90 -8.24 22.96
C ARG A 103 12.50 -8.50 23.51
N SER A 104 12.28 -9.74 23.96
CA SER A 104 11.06 -10.18 24.64
C SER A 104 10.56 -9.09 25.59
N PRO A 105 9.26 -8.74 25.59
CA PRO A 105 8.73 -7.76 26.51
C PRO A 105 9.05 -8.17 27.96
N ASP A 106 9.56 -7.22 28.73
CA ASP A 106 9.86 -7.40 30.15
C ASP A 106 8.55 -7.61 30.91
N LYS A 107 8.45 -8.75 31.56
CA LYS A 107 7.25 -9.22 32.27
C LYS A 107 6.86 -8.30 33.44
N ASN A 108 7.75 -7.40 33.85
CA ASN A 108 7.52 -6.45 34.93
C ASN A 108 6.60 -5.28 34.57
N LEU A 109 6.30 -5.02 33.28
CA LEU A 109 5.41 -3.92 32.90
C LEU A 109 3.91 -4.28 32.94
N GLN A 110 3.54 -5.56 33.09
CA GLN A 110 2.12 -5.93 33.15
C GLN A 110 1.45 -5.64 34.50
N HIS A 111 2.22 -5.36 35.56
CA HIS A 111 1.65 -5.16 36.90
C HIS A 111 1.19 -3.71 37.19
N SER A 112 1.35 -2.78 36.25
CA SER A 112 1.01 -1.35 36.44
C SER A 112 -0.22 -0.88 35.66
N VAL A 113 -0.91 -1.76 34.94
CA VAL A 113 -2.13 -1.43 34.18
C VAL A 113 -3.41 -1.87 34.90
N GLU A 114 -3.29 -2.51 36.06
CA GLU A 114 -4.42 -2.88 36.91
C GLU A 114 -4.29 -2.17 38.26
N ASN A 115 -4.73 -0.90 38.29
CA ASN A 115 -5.24 -0.18 39.44
C ASN A 115 -5.95 1.10 39.00
#